data_AF-A0AAU5RR88-F1
#
_entry.id   AF-A0AAU5RR88-F1
#
_cell.length_a   1.000
_cell.length_b   1.000
_cell.length_c   1.000
_cell.angle_alpha   90.00
_cell.angle_beta   90.00
_cell.angle_gamma   90.00
#
_symmetry.space_group_name_H-M   'P 1'
#
loop_
_entity.id
_entity.type
_entity.pdbx_description
1 polymer ?
#
loop_
_entity_poly.entity_id
_entity_poly.type
_entity_poly.pdbx_seq_one_letter_code
_entity_poly.pdbx_strand_id
1 'polypeptide(L)'
;MTGPAYTADSSRLMAGSRAIHELGRATHALASSAHFALSDTSWTGDDDYGHQLRAKFVQTRDTVLGTLDAVAEGVTAIGTGTIDNLGSILGTQHGVMESIADQARGGRS
;
A
#
# COMPACT_ATOMS: atom_id res chain seq x y z
N MET A 1 -31.60 -3.04 9.19
CA MET A 1 -30.33 -3.79 9.11
C MET A 1 -29.20 -2.79 9.34
N THR A 2 -28.65 -2.73 10.56
CA THR A 2 -27.48 -1.89 10.88
C THR A 2 -26.27 -2.49 10.16
N GLY A 3 -25.82 -1.84 9.09
CA GLY A 3 -24.71 -2.31 8.26
C GLY A 3 -23.35 -2.35 8.99
N PRO A 4 -22.29 -2.88 8.34
CA PRO A 4 -20.96 -3.06 8.92
C PRO A 4 -20.34 -1.78 9.49
N ALA A 5 -20.79 -0.61 9.04
CA ALA A 5 -20.36 0.68 9.58
C ALA A 5 -20.78 0.90 11.05
N TYR A 6 -21.84 0.28 11.57
CA TYR A 6 -22.32 0.57 12.93
C TYR A 6 -21.66 -0.26 14.04
N THR A 7 -21.05 -1.39 13.69
CA THR A 7 -20.47 -2.36 14.65
C THR A 7 -18.95 -2.49 14.54
N ALA A 8 -18.31 -1.70 13.68
CA ALA A 8 -16.87 -1.79 13.45
C ALA A 8 -16.07 -1.13 14.60
N ASP A 9 -15.10 -1.87 15.14
CA ASP A 9 -14.18 -1.40 16.19
C ASP A 9 -13.14 -0.44 15.61
N SER A 10 -13.35 0.86 15.81
CA SER A 10 -12.51 1.95 15.28
C SER A 10 -11.03 1.82 15.66
N SER A 11 -10.72 1.26 16.84
CA SER A 11 -9.33 1.08 17.29
C SER A 11 -8.60 0.01 16.47
N ARG A 12 -9.29 -1.09 16.16
CA ARG A 12 -8.78 -2.16 15.29
C ARG A 12 -8.66 -1.69 13.85
N LEU A 13 -9.60 -0.88 13.36
CA LEU A 13 -9.51 -0.29 12.03
C LEU A 13 -8.27 0.61 11.89
N MET A 14 -8.02 1.50 12.88
CA MET A 14 -6.81 2.33 12.87
C MET A 14 -5.52 1.51 12.93
N ALA A 15 -5.48 0.44 13.73
CA ALA A 15 -4.33 -0.46 13.78
C ALA A 15 -4.09 -1.15 12.43
N GLY A 16 -5.15 -1.62 11.78
CA GLY A 16 -5.10 -2.19 10.43
C GLY A 16 -4.59 -1.20 9.38
N SER A 17 -5.08 0.05 9.39
CA SER A 17 -4.60 1.11 8.48
C SER A 17 -3.10 1.36 8.62
N ARG A 18 -2.57 1.37 9.85
CA ARG A 18 -1.13 1.54 10.09
C ARG A 18 -0.32 0.38 9.51
N ALA A 19 -0.76 -0.86 9.75
CA ALA A 19 -0.08 -2.05 9.22
C ALA A 19 -0.04 -2.05 7.69
N ILE A 20 -1.13 -1.64 7.05
CA ILE A 20 -1.20 -1.47 5.58
C ILE A 20 -0.20 -0.43 5.09
N HIS A 21 -0.09 0.71 5.78
CA HIS A 21 0.87 1.76 5.45
C HIS A 21 2.32 1.26 5.57
N GLU A 22 2.63 0.52 6.64
CA GLU A 22 3.94 -0.08 6.86
C GLU A 22 4.28 -1.11 5.78
N LEU A 23 3.32 -1.93 5.36
CA LEU A 23 3.49 -2.88 4.27
C LEU A 23 3.88 -2.17 2.96
N GLY A 24 3.15 -1.12 2.57
CA GLY A 24 3.49 -0.33 1.37
C GLY A 24 4.90 0.26 1.42
N ARG A 25 5.31 0.80 2.58
CA ARG A 25 6.68 1.29 2.78
C ARG A 25 7.72 0.18 2.67
N ALA A 26 7.46 -0.99 3.26
CA ALA A 26 8.36 -2.13 3.20
C ALA A 26 8.53 -2.65 1.76
N THR A 27 7.44 -2.71 0.98
CA THR A 27 7.50 -3.15 -0.42
C THR A 27 8.29 -2.18 -1.29
N HIS A 28 8.13 -0.86 -1.12
CA HIS A 28 8.97 0.12 -1.81
C HIS A 28 10.45 0.01 -1.42
N ALA A 29 10.75 -0.21 -0.13
CA ALA A 29 12.13 -0.40 0.32
C ALA A 29 12.77 -1.65 -0.29
N LEU A 30 12.01 -2.74 -0.44
CA LEU A 30 12.46 -3.96 -1.10
C LEU A 30 12.77 -3.72 -2.59
N ALA A 31 11.88 -3.04 -3.32
CA ALA A 31 12.11 -2.70 -4.73
C ALA A 31 13.38 -1.84 -4.88
N SER A 32 13.54 -0.80 -4.06
CA SER A 32 14.73 0.05 -4.07
C SER A 32 16.02 -0.73 -3.74
N SER A 33 15.96 -1.67 -2.80
CA SER A 33 17.10 -2.53 -2.46
C SER A 33 17.49 -3.44 -3.63
N ALA A 34 16.50 -4.00 -4.33
CA ALA A 34 16.74 -4.81 -5.52
C ALA A 34 17.36 -4.00 -6.67
N HIS A 35 16.90 -2.76 -6.88
CA HIS A 35 17.51 -1.84 -7.84
C HIS A 35 18.99 -1.63 -7.55
N PHE A 36 19.34 -1.38 -6.28
CA PHE A 36 20.72 -1.19 -5.88
C PHE A 36 21.55 -2.46 -6.11
N ALA A 37 21.07 -3.60 -5.62
CA ALA A 37 21.77 -4.88 -5.70
C ALA A 37 22.02 -5.37 -7.14
N LEU A 38 21.13 -5.03 -8.08
CA LEU A 38 21.22 -5.48 -9.47
C LEU A 38 21.78 -4.40 -10.42
N SER A 39 22.19 -3.25 -9.90
CA SER A 39 22.70 -2.14 -10.73
C SER A 39 24.10 -2.40 -11.29
N ASP A 40 24.93 -3.16 -10.57
CA ASP A 40 26.32 -3.40 -10.95
C ASP A 40 26.47 -4.53 -11.99
N THR A 41 26.99 -4.16 -13.16
CA THR A 41 27.33 -5.10 -14.23
C THR A 41 28.82 -5.07 -14.59
N SER A 42 29.66 -4.48 -13.73
CA SER A 42 31.12 -4.36 -13.98
C SER A 42 31.81 -5.73 -14.06
N TRP A 43 31.22 -6.75 -13.43
CA TRP A 43 31.72 -8.12 -13.40
C TRP A 43 31.63 -8.86 -14.74
N THR A 44 30.88 -8.36 -15.73
CA THR A 44 30.64 -9.11 -16.97
C THR A 44 31.85 -9.16 -17.90
N GLY A 45 32.89 -8.34 -17.67
CA GLY A 45 33.99 -8.15 -18.62
C GLY A 45 33.59 -7.33 -19.85
N ASP A 46 34.58 -6.90 -20.63
CA ASP A 46 34.44 -6.05 -21.83
C ASP A 46 34.82 -6.78 -23.14
N ASP A 47 34.85 -8.12 -23.13
CA ASP A 47 34.96 -8.91 -24.35
C ASP A 47 33.57 -9.19 -24.98
N ASP A 48 33.54 -9.76 -26.18
CA ASP A 48 32.30 -10.08 -26.90
C ASP A 48 31.34 -10.96 -26.08
N TYR A 49 31.89 -11.87 -25.28
CA TYR A 49 31.11 -12.72 -24.39
C TYR A 49 30.51 -11.90 -23.23
N GLY A 50 31.30 -11.02 -22.63
CA GLY A 50 30.90 -10.13 -21.56
C GLY A 50 29.81 -9.15 -21.97
N HIS A 51 29.88 -8.63 -23.20
CA HIS A 51 28.81 -7.82 -23.77
C HIS A 51 27.49 -8.61 -23.92
N GLN A 52 27.55 -9.84 -24.41
CA GLN A 52 26.36 -10.71 -24.51
C GLN A 52 25.80 -11.07 -23.13
N LEU A 53 26.67 -11.34 -22.16
CA LEU A 53 26.30 -11.64 -20.79
C LEU A 53 25.62 -10.45 -20.11
N ARG A 54 26.19 -9.25 -20.28
CA ARG A 54 25.60 -7.98 -19.79
C ARG A 54 24.22 -7.75 -20.38
N ALA A 55 24.04 -7.96 -21.68
CA ALA A 55 22.74 -7.80 -22.33
C ALA A 55 21.68 -8.74 -21.74
N LYS A 56 21.99 -10.03 -21.58
CA LYS A 56 21.06 -11.01 -20.98
C LYS A 56 20.73 -10.69 -19.52
N PHE A 57 21.75 -10.31 -18.74
CA PHE A 57 21.57 -9.93 -17.35
C PHE A 57 20.66 -8.70 -17.23
N VAL A 58 20.92 -7.63 -18.00
CA VAL A 58 20.11 -6.41 -18.01
C VAL A 58 18.66 -6.72 -18.36
N GLN A 59 18.40 -7.55 -19.39
CA GLN A 59 17.03 -7.94 -19.74
C GLN A 59 16.31 -8.66 -18.58
N THR A 60 17.01 -9.57 -17.91
CA THR A 60 16.44 -10.32 -16.78
C THR A 60 16.20 -9.39 -15.58
N ARG A 61 17.19 -8.55 -15.27
CA ARG A 61 17.12 -7.52 -14.23
C ARG A 61 15.91 -6.63 -14.45
N ASP A 62 15.77 -6.04 -15.63
CA ASP A 62 14.71 -5.07 -15.91
C ASP A 62 13.32 -5.72 -15.77
N THR A 63 13.18 -7.00 -16.12
CA THR A 63 11.95 -7.77 -15.90
C THR A 63 11.65 -7.98 -14.41
N VAL A 64 12.66 -8.34 -13.62
CA VAL A 64 12.53 -8.54 -12.16
C VAL A 64 12.19 -7.22 -11.47
N LEU A 65 12.92 -6.15 -11.79
CA LEU A 65 12.69 -4.82 -11.21
C LEU A 65 11.30 -4.29 -11.57
N GLY A 66 10.88 -4.39 -12.83
CA GLY A 66 9.54 -3.99 -13.23
C GLY A 66 8.43 -4.80 -12.53
N THR A 67 8.68 -6.08 -12.24
CA THR A 67 7.74 -6.89 -11.44
C THR A 67 7.68 -6.42 -9.98
N LEU A 68 8.82 -6.10 -9.38
CA LEU A 68 8.87 -5.58 -8.01
C LEU A 68 8.20 -4.21 -7.88
N ASP A 69 8.40 -3.33 -8.85
CA ASP A 69 7.74 -2.03 -8.90
C ASP A 69 6.22 -2.19 -9.02
N ALA A 70 5.75 -3.06 -9.93
CA ALA A 70 4.32 -3.34 -10.08
C ALA A 70 3.71 -3.91 -8.78
N VAL A 71 4.46 -4.74 -8.04
CA VAL A 71 4.02 -5.24 -6.73
C VAL A 71 3.97 -4.11 -5.69
N ALA A 72 4.96 -3.23 -5.65
CA ALA A 72 4.99 -2.08 -4.74
C ALA A 72 3.82 -1.12 -5.00
N GLU A 73 3.55 -0.81 -6.27
CA GLU A 73 2.42 -0.01 -6.68
C GLU A 73 1.09 -0.68 -6.34
N GLY A 74 0.95 -1.97 -6.63
CA GLY A 74 -0.26 -2.74 -6.34
C GLY A 74 -0.58 -2.78 -4.84
N VAL A 75 0.42 -3.07 -4.00
CA VAL A 75 0.27 -3.04 -2.53
C VAL A 75 -0.12 -1.66 -2.04
N THR A 76 0.50 -0.60 -2.58
CA THR A 76 0.17 0.77 -2.22
C THR A 76 -1.26 1.13 -2.61
N ALA A 77 -1.68 0.82 -3.84
CA ALA A 77 -3.03 1.11 -4.32
C ALA A 77 -4.11 0.37 -3.52
N ILE A 78 -3.91 -0.93 -3.25
CA ILE A 78 -4.80 -1.73 -2.38
C ILE A 78 -4.85 -1.09 -0.99
N GLY A 79 -3.70 -0.67 -0.48
CA GLY A 79 -3.59 -0.06 0.83
C GLY A 79 -4.34 1.26 0.92
N THR A 80 -4.14 2.17 -0.03
CA THR A 80 -4.84 3.44 -0.15
C THR A 80 -6.35 3.23 -0.24
N GLY A 81 -6.82 2.37 -1.15
CA GLY A 81 -8.25 2.09 -1.27
C GLY A 81 -8.86 1.50 0.00
N THR A 82 -8.10 0.68 0.73
CA THR A 82 -8.55 0.17 2.04
C THR A 82 -8.64 1.29 3.07
N ILE A 83 -7.65 2.18 3.14
CA ILE A 83 -7.64 3.32 4.07
C ILE A 83 -8.80 4.28 3.77
N ASP A 84 -9.08 4.57 2.50
CA ASP A 84 -10.19 5.43 2.07
C ASP A 84 -11.55 4.85 2.48
N ASN A 85 -11.73 3.54 2.30
CA ASN A 85 -12.92 2.83 2.74
C ASN A 85 -13.08 2.87 4.26
N LEU A 86 -11.98 2.70 5.01
CA LEU A 86 -11.99 2.79 6.48
C LEU A 86 -12.34 4.21 6.95
N GLY A 87 -11.79 5.24 6.30
CA GLY A 87 -12.13 6.63 6.57
C GLY A 87 -13.61 6.92 6.33
N SER A 88 -14.18 6.37 5.26
CA SER A 88 -15.61 6.50 4.94
C SER A 88 -16.52 5.85 6.00
N ILE A 89 -16.13 4.68 6.52
CA ILE A 89 -16.84 4.00 7.62
C ILE A 89 -16.81 4.86 8.88
N LEU A 90 -15.63 5.35 9.28
CA LEU A 90 -15.48 6.17 10.47
C LEU A 90 -16.23 7.51 10.38
N GLY A 91 -16.20 8.15 9.20
CA GLY A 91 -16.96 9.38 8.95
C GLY A 91 -18.48 9.14 9.06
N THR A 92 -18.96 8.02 8.52
CA THR A 92 -20.38 7.64 8.63
C THR A 92 -20.78 7.41 10.09
N GLN A 93 -19.94 6.72 10.89
CA GLN A 93 -20.18 6.55 12.32
C GLN A 93 -20.29 7.89 13.05
N HIS A 94 -19.37 8.82 12.78
CA HIS A 94 -19.34 10.11 13.43
C HIS A 94 -20.60 10.95 13.13
N GLY A 95 -20.94 11.12 11.85
CA GLY A 95 -22.08 11.94 11.45
C GLY A 95 -23.42 11.40 11.98
N VAL A 96 -23.56 10.08 12.10
CA VAL A 96 -24.77 9.49 12.70
C VAL A 96 -24.81 9.72 14.21
N MET A 97 -23.68 9.57 14.93
CA MET A 97 -23.64 9.87 16.37
C MET A 97 -23.99 11.34 16.67
N GLU A 98 -23.51 12.28 15.84
CA GLU A 98 -23.88 13.69 15.93
C GLU A 98 -25.39 13.89 15.71
N SER A 99 -25.96 13.27 14.65
CA SER A 99 -27.41 13.33 14.40
C SER A 99 -28.24 12.78 15.56
N ILE A 100 -27.81 11.69 16.21
CA ILE A 100 -28.49 11.13 17.38
C ILE A 100 -28.40 12.11 18.56
N ALA A 101 -27.22 12.69 18.79
CA ALA A 101 -27.02 13.66 19.86
C ALA A 101 -27.88 14.92 19.68
N ASP A 102 -28.01 15.40 18.44
CA ASP A 102 -28.83 16.58 18.12
C ASP A 102 -30.33 16.30 18.25
N GLN A 103 -30.81 15.12 17.81
CA GLN A 103 -32.20 14.71 18.05
C GLN A 103 -32.51 14.55 19.55
N ALA A 104 -31.58 14.00 20.33
CA ALA A 104 -31.74 13.86 21.78
C ALA A 104 -31.80 15.22 22.51
N ARG A 105 -31.18 16.27 21.96
CA ARG A 105 -31.28 17.65 22.46
C ARG A 105 -32.55 18.37 21.98
N GLY A 106 -32.96 18.14 20.74
CA GLY A 106 -34.15 18.77 20.14
C GLY A 106 -35.50 18.20 20.62
N GLY A 107 -35.54 17.00 21.18
CA GLY A 107 -36.76 16.36 21.70
C GLY A 107 -37.17 16.74 23.12
N ARG A 108 -36.60 17.80 23.71
CA ARG A 108 -36.85 18.26 25.10
C ARG A 108 -37.65 19.56 25.23
N SER A 109 -38.33 20.01 24.18
CA SER A 109 -39.25 21.15 24.20
C SER A 109 -40.70 20.71 24.33
#